data_AF-A0A831SIE6-F1
#
_entry.id   AF-A0A831SIE6-F1
#
_cell.length_a   1.000
_cell.length_b   1.000
_cell.length_c   1.000
_cell.angle_alpha   90.00
_cell.angle_beta   90.00
_cell.angle_gamma   90.00
#
_symmetry.space_group_name_H-M   'P 1'
#
loop_
_entity.id
_entity.type
_entity.pdbx_description
1 polymer ?
#
loop_
_entity_poly.entity_id
_entity_poly.type
_entity_poly.pdbx_seq_one_letter_code
_entity_poly.pdbx_strand_id
1 'polypeptide(L)'
;MIKTKNSCTVLAVVLATLMLLGAVLPAAVAESNIKESIKGFDKGIPWQPFKPLKKVTFVGFDKKTLIDDYSYLASIPASVFSDGNTIFASPLLFFQPENSYPDEDKYRFLNDYSGTHYLMEDWMSYCDGRLDKLTTINVKQADLESTWKSRQQTVIEDDDPYKIASEIALDEWSYSDDAVVAVIEEEYKKPENTRITNSVSGRLQG
;
A
#
# COMPACT_ATOMS: atom_id res chain seq x y z
N MET A 1 8.50 75.14 1.43
CA MET A 1 8.64 74.01 2.38
C MET A 1 7.62 72.93 1.98
N ILE A 2 8.02 71.97 1.14
CA ILE A 2 7.11 70.93 0.62
C ILE A 2 7.20 69.72 1.56
N LYS A 3 6.08 69.35 2.19
CA LYS A 3 5.97 68.25 3.15
C LYS A 3 6.17 66.89 2.47
N THR A 4 7.31 66.25 2.72
CA THR A 4 7.68 64.88 2.31
C THR A 4 7.00 63.80 3.17
N LYS A 5 5.67 63.88 3.37
CA LYS A 5 4.95 62.91 4.23
C LYS A 5 4.49 61.64 3.50
N ASN A 6 4.55 61.61 2.17
CA ASN A 6 3.99 60.51 1.35
C ASN A 6 5.02 59.46 0.91
N SER A 7 6.32 59.74 1.04
CA SER A 7 7.39 58.85 0.56
C SER A 7 7.48 57.54 1.36
N CYS A 8 7.26 57.61 2.67
CA CYS A 8 7.41 56.45 3.57
C CYS A 8 6.30 55.41 3.36
N THR A 9 5.07 55.86 3.08
CA THR A 9 3.92 54.98 2.83
C THR A 9 4.04 54.28 1.48
N VAL A 10 4.52 54.98 0.45
CA VAL A 10 4.76 54.39 -0.88
C VAL A 10 5.86 53.34 -0.82
N LEU A 11 6.94 53.61 -0.09
CA LEU A 11 8.02 52.64 0.10
C LEU A 11 7.55 51.37 0.84
N ALA A 12 6.71 51.53 1.87
CA ALA A 12 6.16 50.40 2.62
C ALA A 12 5.23 49.53 1.76
N VAL A 13 4.40 50.15 0.92
CA VAL A 13 3.53 49.40 -0.01
C VAL A 13 4.33 48.63 -1.04
N VAL A 14 5.39 49.23 -1.61
CA VAL A 14 6.27 48.56 -2.59
C VAL A 14 7.02 47.39 -1.97
N LEU A 15 7.52 47.52 -0.74
CA LEU A 15 8.17 46.43 -0.02
C LEU A 15 7.19 45.28 0.29
N ALA A 16 5.96 45.61 0.71
CA ALA A 16 4.93 44.61 0.96
C ALA A 16 4.55 43.84 -0.31
N THR A 17 4.38 44.53 -1.45
CA THR A 17 4.12 43.84 -2.73
C THR A 17 5.32 43.01 -3.18
N LEU A 18 6.56 43.48 -3.03
CA LEU A 18 7.76 42.70 -3.37
C LEU A 18 7.88 41.42 -2.52
N MET A 19 7.55 41.49 -1.23
CA MET A 19 7.53 40.31 -0.36
C MET A 19 6.42 39.32 -0.74
N LEU A 20 5.22 39.82 -1.10
CA LEU A 20 4.13 38.97 -1.59
C LEU A 20 4.48 38.32 -2.94
N LEU A 21 5.04 39.05 -3.89
CA LEU A 21 5.49 38.49 -5.17
C LEU A 21 6.61 37.45 -4.98
N GLY A 22 7.54 37.70 -4.05
CA GLY A 22 8.61 36.75 -3.71
C GLY A 22 8.12 35.45 -3.09
N ALA A 23 6.95 35.44 -2.44
CA ALA A 23 6.37 34.23 -1.86
C ALA A 23 5.49 33.44 -2.84
N VAL A 24 4.80 34.12 -3.77
CA VAL A 24 3.86 33.46 -4.71
C VAL A 24 4.58 32.85 -5.92
N LEU A 25 5.67 33.47 -6.39
CA LEU A 25 6.40 32.99 -7.57
C LEU A 25 7.04 31.59 -7.37
N PRO A 26 7.73 31.28 -6.26
CA PRO A 26 8.31 29.94 -6.06
C PRO A 26 7.25 28.85 -5.91
N ALA A 27 6.09 29.16 -5.30
CA ALA A 27 5.00 28.20 -5.12
C ALA A 27 4.32 27.84 -6.45
N ALA A 28 4.07 28.83 -7.32
CA ALA A 28 3.50 28.59 -8.64
C ALA A 28 4.45 27.82 -9.58
N VAL A 29 5.76 28.06 -9.45
CA VAL A 29 6.80 27.40 -10.27
C VAL A 29 7.12 25.98 -9.75
N ALA A 30 7.00 25.72 -8.45
CA ALA A 30 7.13 24.38 -7.89
C ALA A 30 6.01 23.45 -8.38
N GLU A 31 4.78 23.94 -8.43
CA GLU A 31 3.62 23.16 -8.90
C GLU A 31 3.68 22.84 -10.41
N SER A 32 4.24 23.75 -11.22
CA SER A 32 4.42 23.51 -12.67
C SER A 32 5.59 22.57 -12.99
N ASN A 33 6.71 22.69 -12.27
CA ASN A 33 7.89 21.85 -12.50
C ASN A 33 7.66 20.40 -12.06
N ILE A 34 6.84 20.14 -11.03
CA ILE A 34 6.49 18.77 -10.64
C ILE A 34 5.61 18.10 -11.71
N LYS A 35 4.70 18.85 -12.35
CA LYS A 35 3.87 18.32 -13.44
C LYS A 35 4.64 18.09 -14.75
N GLU A 36 5.68 18.89 -15.04
CA GLU A 36 6.43 18.76 -16.30
C GLU A 36 7.67 17.85 -16.24
N SER A 37 8.22 17.56 -15.05
CA SER A 37 9.50 16.84 -14.91
C SER A 37 9.42 15.32 -14.99
N ILE A 38 8.23 14.72 -14.92
CA ILE A 38 8.06 13.26 -14.99
C ILE A 38 7.13 12.91 -16.17
N LYS A 39 7.69 12.88 -17.39
CA LYS A 39 6.99 12.36 -18.57
C LYS A 39 7.05 10.83 -18.58
N GLY A 40 5.89 10.17 -18.58
CA GLY A 40 5.74 8.72 -18.69
C GLY A 40 5.07 8.04 -17.49
N PHE A 41 4.99 8.73 -16.34
CA PHE A 41 4.30 8.23 -15.12
C PHE A 41 3.00 8.98 -14.82
N ASP A 42 2.81 10.15 -15.45
CA ASP A 42 1.61 10.97 -15.45
C ASP A 42 0.38 10.27 -16.07
N LYS A 43 0.57 9.13 -16.75
CA LYS A 43 -0.49 8.32 -17.35
C LYS A 43 -0.81 7.03 -16.59
N GLY A 44 -0.17 6.76 -15.44
CA GLY A 44 -0.30 5.49 -14.73
C GLY A 44 0.33 4.30 -15.48
N ILE A 45 -0.09 3.08 -15.15
CA ILE A 45 0.25 1.87 -15.91
C ILE A 45 -0.31 2.05 -17.34
N PRO A 46 0.42 1.73 -18.43
CA PRO A 46 0.19 2.26 -19.79
C PRO A 46 -1.21 2.11 -20.42
N TRP A 47 -2.15 1.39 -19.79
CA TRP A 47 -3.51 1.21 -20.27
C TRP A 47 -4.63 1.75 -19.35
N GLN A 48 -4.35 2.14 -18.09
CA GLN A 48 -5.41 2.57 -17.15
C GLN A 48 -4.90 3.47 -15.99
N PRO A 49 -5.65 4.52 -15.61
CA PRO A 49 -5.36 5.32 -14.42
C PRO A 49 -5.20 4.49 -13.15
N PHE A 50 -4.17 4.80 -12.38
CA PHE A 50 -3.81 4.13 -11.14
C PHE A 50 -3.99 5.07 -9.94
N LYS A 51 -4.68 4.61 -8.89
CA LYS A 51 -4.86 5.34 -7.64
C LYS A 51 -4.35 4.51 -6.45
N PRO A 52 -3.21 4.89 -5.84
CA PRO A 52 -2.77 4.25 -4.62
C PRO A 52 -3.74 4.56 -3.47
N LEU A 53 -4.07 3.55 -2.67
CA LEU A 53 -4.85 3.67 -1.44
C LEU A 53 -3.88 3.84 -0.26
N LYS A 54 -4.22 4.69 0.70
CA LYS A 54 -3.43 4.88 1.94
C LYS A 54 -3.61 3.70 2.92
N LYS A 55 -3.53 2.47 2.41
CA LYS A 55 -3.65 1.22 3.15
C LYS A 55 -2.38 0.39 2.99
N VAL A 56 -2.15 -0.57 3.88
CA VAL A 56 -1.12 -1.62 3.75
C VAL A 56 -1.66 -2.92 4.34
N THR A 57 -1.34 -4.04 3.71
CA THR A 57 -1.58 -5.39 4.24
C THR A 57 -0.26 -6.12 4.42
N PHE A 58 -0.03 -6.62 5.64
CA PHE A 58 1.08 -7.49 5.97
C PHE A 58 0.62 -8.92 6.16
N VAL A 59 1.34 -9.87 5.56
CA VAL A 59 1.16 -11.30 5.77
C VAL A 59 2.41 -11.85 6.44
N GLY A 60 2.26 -12.41 7.64
CA GLY A 60 3.37 -13.00 8.38
C GLY A 60 3.94 -14.18 7.62
N PHE A 61 5.24 -14.15 7.33
CA PHE A 61 5.92 -15.21 6.61
C PHE A 61 5.95 -16.51 7.42
N ASP A 62 5.54 -17.62 6.81
CA ASP A 62 5.57 -18.97 7.39
C ASP A 62 6.28 -19.96 6.46
N LYS A 63 7.50 -20.33 6.82
CA LYS A 63 8.29 -21.32 6.09
C LYS A 63 7.78 -22.77 6.16
N LYS A 64 6.84 -23.08 7.05
CA LYS A 64 6.47 -24.46 7.38
C LYS A 64 5.18 -24.91 6.69
N THR A 65 4.26 -23.99 6.48
CA THR A 65 2.94 -24.27 5.94
C THR A 65 2.68 -23.35 4.74
N LEU A 66 1.50 -23.49 4.13
CA LEU A 66 1.06 -22.64 3.01
C LEU A 66 0.12 -21.52 3.48
N ILE A 67 0.02 -21.30 4.80
CA ILE A 67 -0.95 -20.37 5.35
C ILE A 67 -0.66 -18.93 4.92
N ASP A 68 0.61 -18.57 4.83
CA ASP A 68 1.05 -17.25 4.38
C ASP A 68 0.81 -17.08 2.87
N ASP A 69 1.12 -18.09 2.06
CA ASP A 69 0.80 -18.12 0.63
C ASP A 69 -0.71 -17.94 0.39
N TYR A 70 -1.55 -18.70 1.07
CA TYR A 70 -3.01 -18.58 0.94
C TYR A 70 -3.54 -17.26 1.47
N SER A 71 -3.00 -16.76 2.58
CA SER A 71 -3.33 -15.43 3.10
C SER A 71 -2.98 -14.32 2.12
N TYR A 72 -1.81 -14.42 1.49
CA TYR A 72 -1.36 -13.48 0.48
C TYR A 72 -2.28 -13.51 -0.74
N LEU A 73 -2.57 -14.70 -1.28
CA LEU A 73 -3.49 -14.87 -2.41
C LEU A 73 -4.89 -14.34 -2.10
N ALA A 74 -5.42 -14.64 -0.91
CA ALA A 74 -6.73 -14.15 -0.46
C ALA A 74 -6.77 -12.62 -0.31
N SER A 75 -5.62 -11.98 -0.04
CA SER A 75 -5.51 -10.52 0.08
C SER A 75 -5.37 -9.79 -1.25
N ILE A 76 -5.12 -10.49 -2.36
CA ILE A 76 -4.95 -9.85 -3.68
C ILE A 76 -6.17 -9.02 -4.08
N PRO A 77 -7.42 -9.52 -4.03
CA PRO A 77 -8.59 -8.75 -4.44
C PRO A 77 -8.81 -7.50 -3.59
N ALA A 78 -8.41 -7.53 -2.31
CA ALA A 78 -8.48 -6.36 -1.43
C ALA A 78 -7.35 -5.35 -1.69
N SER A 79 -6.22 -5.82 -2.21
CA SER A 79 -5.00 -5.01 -2.38
C SER A 79 -4.86 -4.43 -3.78
N VAL A 80 -5.48 -5.03 -4.79
CA VAL A 80 -5.53 -4.51 -6.16
C VAL A 80 -6.83 -4.90 -6.84
N PHE A 81 -7.59 -3.90 -7.28
CA PHE A 81 -8.86 -4.10 -7.97
C PHE A 81 -9.16 -2.95 -8.93
N SER A 82 -10.07 -3.20 -9.87
CA SER A 82 -10.57 -2.19 -10.80
C SER A 82 -11.98 -1.80 -10.41
N ASP A 83 -12.26 -0.51 -10.37
CA ASP A 83 -13.62 0.03 -10.31
C ASP A 83 -13.79 1.02 -11.47
N GLY A 84 -14.63 0.63 -12.43
CA GLY A 84 -14.74 1.28 -13.75
C GLY A 84 -13.39 1.34 -14.46
N ASN A 85 -12.98 2.55 -14.87
CA ASN A 85 -11.73 2.81 -15.59
C ASN A 85 -10.56 3.19 -14.66
N THR A 86 -10.61 2.83 -13.37
CA THR A 86 -9.53 3.14 -12.42
C THR A 86 -9.07 1.88 -11.70
N ILE A 87 -7.76 1.66 -11.65
CA ILE A 87 -7.15 0.64 -10.82
C ILE A 87 -6.82 1.26 -9.47
N PHE A 88 -7.28 0.61 -8.41
CA PHE A 88 -6.91 0.94 -7.05
C PHE A 88 -5.91 -0.09 -6.56
N ALA A 89 -4.88 0.35 -5.82
CA ALA A 89 -3.96 -0.59 -5.20
C ALA A 89 -3.34 -0.07 -3.90
N SER A 90 -2.93 -0.99 -3.05
CA SER A 90 -2.11 -0.74 -1.87
C SER A 90 -1.05 -1.83 -1.73
N PRO A 91 0.06 -1.56 -1.01
CA PRO A 91 1.06 -2.57 -0.70
C PRO A 91 0.44 -3.79 -0.01
N LEU A 92 0.77 -4.96 -0.56
CA LEU A 92 0.56 -6.28 0.02
C LEU A 92 1.93 -6.92 0.10
N LEU A 93 2.38 -7.21 1.32
CA LEU A 93 3.77 -7.56 1.58
C LEU A 93 3.84 -8.75 2.52
N PHE A 94 4.76 -9.68 2.24
CA PHE A 94 5.22 -10.58 3.28
C PHE A 94 5.99 -9.80 4.33
N PHE A 95 5.75 -10.15 5.59
CA PHE A 95 6.35 -9.49 6.73
C PHE A 95 7.15 -10.48 7.57
N GLN A 96 8.35 -10.06 7.95
CA GLN A 96 9.23 -10.73 8.88
C GLN A 96 9.77 -9.67 9.85
N PRO A 97 9.83 -9.93 11.17
CA PRO A 97 10.45 -9.01 12.11
C PRO A 97 11.93 -8.80 11.81
N GLU A 98 12.44 -7.65 12.27
CA GLU A 98 13.87 -7.39 12.32
C GLU A 98 14.58 -8.54 13.08
N ASN A 99 15.70 -9.03 12.53
CA ASN A 99 16.49 -10.15 13.10
C ASN A 99 15.84 -11.55 13.00
N SER A 100 14.90 -11.76 12.06
CA SER A 100 14.34 -13.10 11.79
C SER A 100 15.38 -14.14 11.35
N TYR A 101 16.52 -13.71 10.81
CA TYR A 101 17.64 -14.56 10.44
C TYR A 101 18.84 -14.29 11.37
N PRO A 102 19.64 -15.32 11.70
CA PRO A 102 20.87 -15.12 12.45
C PRO A 102 21.79 -14.14 11.72
N ASP A 103 22.49 -13.29 12.49
CA ASP A 103 23.50 -12.30 12.07
C ASP A 103 24.72 -12.94 11.37
N GLU A 104 24.47 -13.63 10.25
CA GLU A 104 25.49 -14.09 9.34
C GLU A 104 25.25 -13.41 7.98
N ASP A 105 26.31 -12.84 7.40
CA ASP A 105 26.27 -12.16 6.10
C ASP A 105 25.62 -12.99 4.98
N LYS A 106 25.60 -14.32 5.15
CA LYS A 106 24.93 -15.27 4.24
C LYS A 106 23.42 -15.08 4.13
N TYR A 107 22.74 -14.66 5.21
CA TYR A 107 21.27 -14.54 5.23
C TYR A 107 20.78 -13.09 5.13
N ARG A 108 21.69 -12.11 5.06
CA ARG A 108 21.33 -10.68 4.90
C ARG A 108 20.48 -10.39 3.66
N PHE A 109 20.73 -11.10 2.56
CA PHE A 109 19.98 -10.94 1.31
C PHE A 109 18.63 -11.68 1.29
N LEU A 110 18.39 -12.53 2.30
CA LEU A 110 17.16 -13.32 2.45
C LEU A 110 16.24 -12.73 3.52
N ASN A 111 16.59 -11.58 4.09
CA ASN A 111 15.77 -10.88 5.07
C ASN A 111 14.84 -9.89 4.36
N ASP A 112 13.55 -10.21 4.34
CA ASP A 112 12.53 -9.38 3.69
C ASP A 112 12.21 -8.10 4.48
N TYR A 113 12.65 -8.01 5.74
CA TYR A 113 12.44 -6.85 6.59
C TYR A 113 12.98 -5.56 5.95
N SER A 114 14.21 -5.56 5.46
CA SER A 114 14.83 -4.34 4.91
C SER A 114 14.06 -3.79 3.72
N GLY A 115 13.59 -4.67 2.82
CA GLY A 115 12.78 -4.25 1.67
C GLY A 115 11.43 -3.69 2.11
N THR A 116 10.79 -4.35 3.07
CA THR A 116 9.53 -3.89 3.67
C THR A 116 9.71 -2.54 4.36
N HIS A 117 10.77 -2.38 5.14
CA HIS A 117 11.10 -1.17 5.87
C HIS A 117 11.24 0.03 4.94
N TYR A 118 12.10 -0.06 3.93
CA TYR A 118 12.31 1.07 3.00
C TYR A 118 11.05 1.41 2.20
N LEU A 119 10.29 0.40 1.76
CA LEU A 119 9.02 0.65 1.11
C LEU A 119 8.02 1.34 2.06
N MET A 120 8.01 0.97 3.33
CA MET A 120 7.16 1.61 4.34
C MET A 120 7.60 3.04 4.67
N GLU A 121 8.90 3.35 4.68
CA GLU A 121 9.37 4.74 4.84
C GLU A 121 8.77 5.63 3.74
N ASP A 122 8.87 5.20 2.48
CA ASP A 122 8.31 5.91 1.33
C ASP A 122 6.77 5.97 1.38
N TRP A 123 6.13 4.85 1.73
CA TRP A 123 4.67 4.77 1.77
C TRP A 123 4.06 5.60 2.89
N MET A 124 4.68 5.59 4.07
CA MET A 124 4.29 6.44 5.19
C MET A 124 4.47 7.92 4.86
N SER A 125 5.54 8.28 4.15
CA SER A 125 5.75 9.64 3.62
C SER A 125 4.61 10.04 2.67
N TYR A 126 4.26 9.17 1.71
CA TYR A 126 3.10 9.36 0.82
C TYR A 126 1.78 9.53 1.59
N CYS A 127 1.64 8.83 2.72
CA CYS A 127 0.45 8.88 3.56
C CYS A 127 0.46 10.03 4.59
N ASP A 128 1.39 10.98 4.52
CA ASP A 128 1.54 12.07 5.50
C ASP A 128 1.76 11.56 6.93
N GLY A 129 2.51 10.45 7.06
CA GLY A 129 2.87 9.81 8.32
C GLY A 129 1.76 8.99 8.97
N ARG A 130 0.61 8.78 8.31
CA ARG A 130 -0.48 7.95 8.85
C ARG A 130 -1.33 7.28 7.77
N LEU A 131 -1.39 5.96 7.81
CA LEU A 131 -2.29 5.15 6.96
C LEU A 131 -3.75 5.38 7.33
N ASP A 132 -4.65 5.24 6.36
CA ASP A 132 -6.08 5.09 6.63
C ASP A 132 -6.38 3.71 7.22
N LYS A 133 -5.71 2.66 6.73
CA LYS A 133 -5.86 1.30 7.27
C LYS A 133 -4.56 0.50 7.26
N LEU A 134 -4.35 -0.29 8.31
CA LEU A 134 -3.32 -1.32 8.37
C LEU A 134 -4.00 -2.66 8.65
N THR A 135 -3.79 -3.64 7.79
CA THR A 135 -4.27 -5.01 7.98
C THR A 135 -3.08 -5.93 8.20
N THR A 136 -3.13 -6.76 9.23
CA THR A 136 -2.07 -7.70 9.59
C THR A 136 -2.64 -9.09 9.71
N ILE A 137 -2.07 -10.04 8.96
CA ILE A 137 -2.48 -11.45 8.97
C ILE A 137 -1.33 -12.25 9.54
N ASN A 138 -1.54 -12.87 10.71
CA ASN A 138 -0.51 -13.65 11.42
C ASN A 138 0.80 -12.88 11.69
N VAL A 139 0.71 -11.56 11.86
CA VAL A 139 1.84 -10.70 12.27
C VAL A 139 1.60 -10.21 13.68
N LYS A 140 2.58 -10.39 14.57
CA LYS A 140 2.47 -9.92 15.95
C LYS A 140 2.60 -8.41 15.99
N GLN A 141 1.71 -7.76 16.74
CA GLN A 141 1.74 -6.31 16.91
C GLN A 141 3.08 -5.78 17.44
N ALA A 142 3.72 -6.54 18.33
CA ALA A 142 4.99 -6.17 18.94
C ALA A 142 6.16 -6.14 17.94
N ASP A 143 6.01 -6.81 16.79
CA ASP A 143 7.03 -6.88 15.75
C ASP A 143 6.96 -5.67 14.78
N LEU A 144 5.85 -4.91 14.81
CA LEU A 144 5.66 -3.75 13.96
C LEU A 144 6.38 -2.52 14.50
N GLU A 145 6.87 -1.69 13.59
CA GLU A 145 7.45 -0.41 13.98
C GLU A 145 6.40 0.57 14.51
N SER A 146 6.74 1.23 15.63
CA SER A 146 5.88 2.24 16.25
C SER A 146 5.57 3.47 15.36
N THR A 147 6.35 3.66 14.29
CA THR A 147 6.20 4.73 13.31
C THR A 147 5.08 4.44 12.31
N TRP A 148 4.72 3.17 12.07
CA TRP A 148 3.71 2.74 11.09
C TRP A 148 2.29 2.88 11.66
N LYS A 149 1.87 4.12 11.85
CA LYS A 149 0.57 4.47 12.43
C LYS A 149 -0.54 4.35 11.40
N SER A 150 -1.70 3.87 11.83
CA SER A 150 -2.93 3.85 11.03
C SER A 150 -4.11 4.45 11.80
N ARG A 151 -5.17 4.86 11.08
CA ARG A 151 -6.45 5.26 11.69
C ARG A 151 -7.29 4.05 12.09
N GLN A 152 -7.30 3.04 11.23
CA GLN A 152 -7.94 1.77 11.46
C GLN A 152 -6.89 0.66 11.41
N GLN A 153 -7.04 -0.32 12.29
CA GLN A 153 -6.23 -1.52 12.28
C GLN A 153 -7.12 -2.75 12.28
N THR A 154 -6.78 -3.72 11.44
CA THR A 154 -7.41 -5.04 11.39
C THR A 154 -6.34 -6.08 11.63
N VAL A 155 -6.58 -6.96 12.59
CA VAL A 155 -5.66 -8.04 12.96
C VAL A 155 -6.40 -9.35 12.76
N ILE A 156 -5.86 -10.20 11.89
CA ILE A 156 -6.38 -11.53 11.56
C ILE A 156 -5.34 -12.54 12.06
N GLU A 157 -5.74 -13.40 13.00
CA GLU A 157 -4.89 -14.45 13.57
C GLU A 157 -5.65 -15.78 13.49
N ASP A 158 -5.35 -16.59 12.47
CA ASP A 158 -5.97 -17.90 12.28
C ASP A 158 -5.03 -18.81 11.47
N ASP A 159 -5.26 -20.12 11.55
CA ASP A 159 -4.52 -21.16 10.81
C ASP A 159 -5.37 -21.86 9.74
N ASP A 160 -6.65 -21.48 9.63
CA ASP A 160 -7.58 -21.93 8.61
C ASP A 160 -7.65 -20.93 7.44
N PRO A 161 -7.16 -21.31 6.23
CA PRO A 161 -7.23 -20.45 5.04
C PRO A 161 -8.65 -19.96 4.70
N TYR A 162 -9.68 -20.77 4.99
CA TYR A 162 -11.06 -20.41 4.69
C TYR A 162 -11.53 -19.25 5.58
N LYS A 163 -11.19 -19.27 6.87
CA LYS A 163 -11.54 -18.20 7.79
C LYS A 163 -10.80 -16.92 7.49
N ILE A 164 -9.49 -17.01 7.23
CA ILE A 164 -8.69 -15.84 6.83
C ILE A 164 -9.30 -15.18 5.58
N ALA A 165 -9.59 -15.98 4.54
CA ALA A 165 -10.22 -15.47 3.33
C ALA A 165 -11.61 -14.86 3.60
N SER A 166 -12.41 -15.48 4.47
CA SER A 166 -13.72 -14.97 4.86
C SER A 166 -13.62 -13.63 5.62
N GLU A 167 -12.66 -13.49 6.54
CA GLU A 167 -12.47 -12.26 7.29
C GLU A 167 -12.01 -11.11 6.38
N ILE A 168 -11.03 -11.36 5.51
CA ILE A 168 -10.62 -10.40 4.46
C ILE A 168 -11.84 -10.01 3.61
N ALA A 169 -12.69 -10.98 3.26
CA ALA A 169 -13.85 -10.72 2.42
C ALA A 169 -14.90 -9.83 3.05
N LEU A 170 -15.25 -10.13 4.30
CA LEU A 170 -16.24 -9.37 5.03
C LEU A 170 -15.74 -7.94 5.35
N ASP A 171 -14.45 -7.79 5.59
CA ASP A 171 -13.84 -6.52 5.99
C ASP A 171 -13.52 -5.59 4.80
N GLU A 172 -13.06 -6.11 3.66
CA GLU A 172 -12.58 -5.26 2.54
C GLU A 172 -13.57 -5.14 1.37
N TRP A 173 -14.43 -6.14 1.12
CA TRP A 173 -15.25 -6.17 -0.09
C TRP A 173 -16.63 -6.79 0.12
N SER A 174 -17.19 -6.69 1.33
CA SER A 174 -18.57 -7.10 1.64
C SER A 174 -19.65 -6.39 0.80
N TYR A 175 -19.30 -5.30 0.12
CA TYR A 175 -20.15 -4.57 -0.80
C TYR A 175 -20.00 -5.00 -2.27
N SER A 176 -19.12 -5.95 -2.57
CA SER A 176 -18.87 -6.45 -3.93
C SER A 176 -19.98 -7.39 -4.39
N ASP A 177 -20.43 -7.22 -5.63
CA ASP A 177 -21.31 -8.16 -6.32
C ASP A 177 -20.55 -9.36 -6.92
N ASP A 178 -19.22 -9.25 -7.02
CA ASP A 178 -18.33 -10.30 -7.54
C ASP A 178 -17.67 -11.08 -6.40
N ALA A 179 -17.34 -12.35 -6.64
CA ALA A 179 -16.62 -13.26 -5.74
C ALA A 179 -15.45 -13.95 -6.45
N VAL A 180 -14.27 -13.96 -5.84
CA VAL A 180 -13.11 -14.78 -6.27
C VAL A 180 -13.09 -16.07 -5.46
N VAL A 181 -13.12 -17.21 -6.15
CA VAL A 181 -13.06 -18.54 -5.52
C VAL A 181 -11.83 -19.27 -6.04
N ALA A 182 -11.02 -19.77 -5.11
CA ALA A 182 -9.86 -20.61 -5.40
C ALA A 182 -10.06 -21.99 -4.78
N VAL A 183 -9.64 -23.03 -5.50
CA VAL A 183 -9.53 -24.39 -4.95
C VAL A 183 -8.13 -24.50 -4.37
N ILE A 184 -8.06 -24.83 -3.07
CA ILE A 184 -6.81 -25.04 -2.36
C ILE A 184 -6.61 -26.53 -2.02
N GLU A 185 -5.37 -26.92 -1.78
CA GLU A 185 -5.01 -28.25 -1.32
C GLU A 185 -4.12 -28.12 -0.09
N GLU A 186 -4.39 -28.89 0.97
CA GLU A 186 -3.54 -28.84 2.17
C GLU A 186 -2.14 -29.43 1.92
N GLU A 187 -2.02 -30.33 0.94
CA GLU A 187 -0.77 -31.00 0.60
C GLU A 187 -0.55 -31.04 -0.93
N TYR A 188 0.44 -30.29 -1.42
CA TYR A 188 0.88 -30.44 -2.80
C TYR A 188 1.74 -31.69 -2.98
N LYS A 189 1.26 -32.64 -3.77
CA LYS A 189 2.10 -33.74 -4.27
C LYS A 189 2.82 -33.27 -5.52
N LYS A 190 4.10 -33.64 -5.64
CA LYS A 190 4.85 -33.41 -6.88
C LYS A 190 4.02 -33.98 -8.04
N PRO A 191 3.67 -33.17 -9.05
CA PRO A 191 2.87 -33.68 -10.14
C PRO A 191 3.64 -34.78 -10.84
N GLU A 192 3.02 -35.95 -11.00
CA GLU A 192 3.42 -36.86 -12.06
C GLU A 192 3.24 -36.09 -13.37
N ASN A 193 4.16 -36.23 -14.34
CA ASN A 193 4.14 -35.50 -15.62
C ASN A 193 2.96 -35.97 -16.52
N THR A 194 1.75 -35.85 -16.01
CA THR A 194 0.54 -36.45 -16.53
C THR A 194 -0.49 -35.36 -16.65
N ARG A 195 -1.01 -35.15 -17.85
CA ARG A 195 -2.01 -34.12 -18.12
C ARG A 195 -3.39 -34.64 -17.70
N ILE A 196 -3.99 -34.00 -16.69
CA ILE A 196 -5.35 -34.31 -16.25
C ILE A 196 -6.30 -33.22 -16.80
N THR A 197 -7.48 -33.63 -17.27
CA THR A 197 -8.56 -32.71 -17.70
C THR A 197 -9.81 -33.10 -16.94
N ASN A 198 -10.38 -32.16 -16.15
CA ASN A 198 -11.58 -32.35 -15.34
C ASN A 198 -12.45 -31.09 -15.37
N SER A 199 -13.71 -31.20 -14.93
CA SER A 199 -14.63 -30.08 -14.74
C SER A 199 -15.11 -30.02 -13.29
N VAL A 200 -15.32 -28.80 -12.79
CA VAL A 200 -15.91 -28.54 -11.47
C VAL A 200 -17.19 -27.73 -11.68
N SER A 201 -18.29 -28.13 -11.04
CA SER A 201 -19.56 -27.41 -11.07
C SER A 201 -20.18 -27.39 -9.68
N GLY A 202 -20.71 -26.23 -9.27
CA GLY A 202 -21.41 -26.04 -8.00
C GLY A 202 -22.40 -24.89 -8.09
N ARG A 203 -23.28 -24.74 -7.09
CA ARG A 203 -24.27 -23.67 -7.00
C ARG A 203 -24.16 -23.05 -5.60
N LEU A 204 -23.83 -21.76 -5.53
CA LEU A 204 -23.83 -21.03 -4.27
C LEU A 204 -25.28 -20.88 -3.80
N GLN A 205 -25.60 -21.32 -2.59
CA GLN A 205 -26.86 -21.00 -1.93
C GLN A 205 -26.64 -19.76 -1.07
N GLY A 206 -27.30 -18.66 -1.45
CA GLY A 206 -27.47 -17.46 -0.64
C GLY A 206 -28.86 -17.43 -0.02
#